data_AF-A0A1M7UFR9-F1
#
_entry.id   AF-A0A1M7UFR9-F1
#
_cell.length_a   1.000
_cell.length_b   1.000
_cell.length_c   1.000
_cell.angle_alpha   90.00
_cell.angle_beta   90.00
_cell.angle_gamma   90.00
#
_symmetry.space_group_name_H-M   'P 1'
#
loop_
_entity.id
_entity.type
_entity.pdbx_description
1 polymer ?
#
loop_
_entity_poly.entity_id
_entity_poly.type
_entity_poly.pdbx_seq_one_letter_code
_entity_poly.pdbx_strand_id
1 'polypeptide(L)'
;MASVPALFYLAHALWRIEPDSRWPQAAIEVLSSAPHWVFRQEAVQALQDVSEPAAVQALIHALDDTEPLVRHAAARGLLTLYGLPADPADPQAMAIRVTSSDAARHDHARQEILAAIAGRTAVERLRHSDSRGAALLRAFLHTVSGD
;
A
#
# COMPACT_ATOMS: atom_id res chain seq x y z
N MET A 1 -17.87 3.76 -28.07
CA MET A 1 -16.57 3.82 -27.39
C MET A 1 -16.81 3.51 -25.93
N ALA A 2 -16.20 2.46 -25.38
CA ALA A 2 -16.25 2.23 -23.94
C ALA A 2 -15.59 3.41 -23.24
N SER A 3 -16.22 3.95 -22.19
CA SER A 3 -15.63 5.01 -21.40
C SER A 3 -14.39 4.47 -20.67
N VAL A 4 -13.39 5.32 -20.40
CA VAL A 4 -12.17 4.96 -19.63
C VAL A 4 -12.49 4.17 -18.35
N PRO A 5 -13.57 4.47 -17.60
CA PRO A 5 -13.95 3.69 -16.41
C PRO A 5 -14.39 2.26 -16.73
N ALA A 6 -15.11 2.04 -17.84
CA ALA A 6 -15.57 0.70 -18.23
C ALA A 6 -14.40 -0.21 -18.64
N LEU A 7 -13.36 0.35 -19.28
CA LEU A 7 -12.13 -0.38 -19.58
C LEU A 7 -11.33 -0.69 -18.31
N PHE A 8 -11.31 0.21 -17.34
CA PHE A 8 -10.71 -0.02 -16.04
C PHE A 8 -11.38 -1.19 -15.29
N TYR A 9 -12.71 -1.18 -15.15
CA TYR A 9 -13.42 -2.25 -14.44
C TYR A 9 -13.25 -3.61 -15.12
N LEU A 10 -13.23 -3.63 -16.45
CA LEU A 10 -12.95 -4.83 -17.22
C LEU A 10 -11.51 -5.32 -16.98
N ALA A 11 -10.51 -4.43 -17.02
CA ALA A 11 -9.12 -4.79 -16.73
C ALA A 11 -8.94 -5.33 -15.30
N HIS A 12 -9.61 -4.72 -14.30
CA HIS A 12 -9.58 -5.19 -12.92
C HIS A 12 -10.26 -6.56 -12.75
N ALA A 13 -11.42 -6.75 -13.39
CA ALA A 13 -12.10 -8.04 -13.37
C ALA A 13 -11.24 -9.14 -14.02
N LEU A 14 -10.58 -8.81 -15.13
CA LEU A 14 -9.69 -9.74 -15.79
C LEU A 14 -8.46 -10.04 -14.90
N TRP A 15 -7.89 -9.08 -14.15
CA TRP A 15 -6.75 -9.30 -13.21
C TRP A 15 -7.03 -10.43 -12.24
N ARG A 16 -8.23 -10.43 -11.70
CA ARG A 16 -8.68 -11.42 -10.73
C ARG A 16 -8.89 -12.81 -11.34
N ILE A 17 -9.02 -12.90 -12.66
CA ILE A 17 -9.30 -14.15 -13.39
C ILE A 17 -8.01 -14.69 -14.02
N GLU A 18 -7.21 -13.84 -14.67
CA GLU A 18 -5.99 -14.22 -15.39
C GLU A 18 -4.93 -13.10 -15.32
N PRO A 19 -3.98 -13.14 -14.38
CA PRO A 19 -3.03 -12.04 -14.14
C PRO A 19 -2.16 -11.72 -15.37
N ASP A 20 -2.41 -10.58 -16.04
CA ASP A 20 -1.58 -10.06 -17.14
C ASP A 20 -0.77 -8.83 -16.67
N SER A 21 0.53 -8.81 -16.99
CA SER A 21 1.48 -7.76 -16.57
C SER A 21 1.18 -6.37 -17.14
N ARG A 22 0.33 -6.26 -18.16
CA ARG A 22 -0.08 -4.98 -18.74
C ARG A 22 -1.06 -4.20 -17.86
N TRP A 23 -1.72 -4.87 -16.92
CA TRP A 23 -2.81 -4.27 -16.15
C TRP A 23 -2.35 -3.43 -14.95
N PRO A 24 -1.31 -3.84 -14.19
CA PRO A 24 -0.66 -2.95 -13.24
C PRO A 24 -0.22 -1.63 -13.89
N GLN A 25 0.36 -1.69 -15.09
CA GLN A 25 0.82 -0.50 -15.80
C GLN A 25 -0.32 0.46 -16.16
N ALA A 26 -1.44 -0.05 -16.66
CA ALA A 26 -2.61 0.77 -16.95
C ALA A 26 -3.20 1.43 -15.68
N ALA A 27 -3.22 0.71 -14.55
CA ALA A 27 -3.67 1.28 -13.28
C ALA A 27 -2.70 2.35 -12.77
N ILE A 28 -1.38 2.17 -12.90
CA ILE A 28 -0.38 3.18 -12.57
C ILE A 28 -0.59 4.46 -13.40
N GLU A 29 -0.85 4.32 -14.70
CA GLU A 29 -1.14 5.45 -15.58
C GLU A 29 -2.38 6.22 -15.10
N VAL A 30 -3.50 5.52 -14.87
CA VAL A 30 -4.74 6.13 -14.36
C VAL A 30 -4.52 6.83 -13.02
N LEU A 31 -3.78 6.21 -12.10
CA LEU A 31 -3.43 6.80 -10.81
C LEU A 31 -2.66 8.12 -10.98
N SER A 32 -1.77 8.21 -11.96
CA SER A 32 -0.95 9.40 -12.18
C SER A 32 -1.65 10.53 -12.95
N SER A 33 -2.58 10.20 -13.87
CA SER A 33 -3.07 11.16 -14.86
C SER A 33 -4.57 11.42 -14.80
N ALA A 34 -5.35 10.65 -14.02
CA ALA A 34 -6.79 10.80 -14.04
C ALA A 34 -7.24 12.12 -13.37
N PRO A 35 -8.07 12.93 -14.06
CA PRO A 35 -8.48 14.24 -13.56
C PRO A 35 -9.44 14.12 -12.37
N HIS A 36 -10.30 13.11 -12.38
CA HIS A 36 -11.23 12.84 -11.29
C HIS A 36 -10.63 11.87 -10.28
N TRP A 37 -10.62 12.27 -9.01
CA TRP A 37 -10.04 11.49 -7.93
C TRP A 37 -10.65 10.08 -7.80
N VAL A 38 -11.92 9.91 -8.19
CA VAL A 38 -12.61 8.61 -8.16
C VAL A 38 -11.82 7.56 -8.95
N PHE A 39 -11.32 7.92 -10.14
CA PHE A 39 -10.55 7.00 -10.96
C PHE A 39 -9.16 6.70 -10.38
N ARG A 40 -8.55 7.66 -9.67
CA ARG A 40 -7.30 7.43 -8.95
C ARG A 40 -7.50 6.50 -7.77
N GLN A 41 -8.59 6.68 -7.01
CA GLN A 41 -8.95 5.77 -5.91
C GLN A 41 -9.18 4.34 -6.43
N GLU A 42 -9.93 4.21 -7.52
CA GLU A 42 -10.17 2.92 -8.18
C GLU A 42 -8.85 2.28 -8.63
N ALA A 43 -7.96 3.05 -9.26
CA ALA A 43 -6.63 2.57 -9.64
C ALA A 43 -5.82 2.07 -8.43
N VAL A 44 -5.86 2.76 -7.29
CA VAL A 44 -5.24 2.29 -6.05
C VAL A 44 -5.83 0.95 -5.60
N GLN A 45 -7.15 0.78 -5.65
CA GLN A 45 -7.81 -0.48 -5.29
C GLN A 45 -7.38 -1.62 -6.21
N ALA A 46 -7.20 -1.34 -7.51
CA ALA A 46 -6.70 -2.35 -8.45
C ALA A 46 -5.26 -2.78 -8.17
N LEU A 47 -4.44 -1.89 -7.60
CA LEU A 47 -3.04 -2.15 -7.28
C LEU A 47 -2.83 -2.75 -5.88
N GLN A 48 -3.88 -2.85 -5.05
CA GLN A 48 -3.75 -3.21 -3.63
C GLN A 48 -3.21 -4.63 -3.36
N ASP A 49 -3.26 -5.52 -4.35
CA ASP A 49 -2.76 -6.90 -4.26
C ASP A 49 -1.56 -7.14 -5.20
N VAL A 50 -1.01 -6.06 -5.78
CA VAL A 50 0.10 -6.12 -6.75
C VAL A 50 1.41 -5.77 -6.03
N SER A 51 2.23 -6.78 -5.79
CA SER A 51 3.54 -6.61 -5.13
C SER A 51 4.68 -6.18 -6.06
N GLU A 52 4.38 -5.87 -7.32
CA GLU A 52 5.39 -5.40 -8.27
C GLU A 52 6.00 -4.06 -7.82
N PRO A 53 7.34 -3.85 -7.96
CA PRO A 53 7.99 -2.64 -7.50
C PRO A 53 7.38 -1.34 -8.06
N ALA A 54 6.93 -1.35 -9.31
CA ALA A 54 6.29 -0.20 -9.94
C ALA A 54 4.93 0.12 -9.31
N ALA A 55 4.13 -0.89 -8.98
CA ALA A 55 2.85 -0.75 -8.30
C ALA A 55 3.05 -0.21 -6.87
N VAL A 56 4.00 -0.78 -6.13
CA VAL A 56 4.34 -0.32 -4.78
C VAL A 56 4.80 1.14 -4.80
N GLN A 57 5.65 1.54 -5.75
CA GLN A 57 6.11 2.92 -5.88
C GLN A 57 4.96 3.87 -6.21
N ALA A 58 4.03 3.46 -7.09
CA ALA A 58 2.85 4.25 -7.42
C ALA A 58 1.92 4.44 -6.20
N LEU A 59 1.71 3.38 -5.41
CA LEU A 59 0.95 3.46 -4.16
C LEU A 59 1.63 4.37 -3.12
N ILE A 60 2.97 4.34 -3.02
CA ILE A 60 3.72 5.26 -2.16
C ILE A 60 3.51 6.71 -2.58
N HIS A 61 3.53 7.01 -3.88
CA HIS A 61 3.24 8.35 -4.39
C HIS A 61 1.80 8.79 -4.13
N ALA A 62 0.83 7.85 -4.17
CA ALA A 62 -0.57 8.16 -3.88
C ALA A 62 -0.86 8.49 -2.41
N LEU A 63 0.08 8.26 -1.50
CA LEU A 63 0.01 8.79 -0.13
C LEU A 63 0.05 10.33 -0.09
N ASP A 64 0.55 10.96 -1.16
CA ASP A 64 0.69 12.41 -1.31
C ASP A 64 -0.43 12.99 -2.22
N ASP A 65 -1.45 12.20 -2.55
CA ASP A 65 -2.55 12.67 -3.41
C ASP A 65 -3.32 13.83 -2.75
N THR A 66 -3.77 14.78 -3.56
CA THR A 66 -4.59 15.92 -3.10
C THR A 66 -5.89 15.48 -2.42
N GLU A 67 -6.49 14.37 -2.85
CA GLU A 67 -7.76 13.87 -2.35
C GLU A 67 -7.55 12.93 -1.15
N PRO A 68 -8.14 13.24 0.02
CA PRO A 68 -8.03 12.41 1.22
C PRO A 68 -8.41 10.94 1.02
N LEU A 69 -9.44 10.67 0.20
CA LEU A 69 -9.90 9.30 -0.07
C LEU A 69 -8.86 8.48 -0.86
N VAL A 70 -8.11 9.11 -1.76
CA VAL A 70 -7.03 8.45 -2.49
C VAL A 70 -5.87 8.14 -1.55
N ARG A 71 -5.48 9.08 -0.67
CA ARG A 71 -4.46 8.84 0.36
C ARG A 71 -4.83 7.68 1.28
N HIS A 72 -6.08 7.65 1.73
CA HIS A 72 -6.62 6.57 2.56
C HIS A 72 -6.52 5.20 1.87
N ALA A 73 -6.97 5.13 0.62
CA ALA A 73 -6.92 3.91 -0.16
C ALA A 73 -5.47 3.44 -0.34
N ALA A 74 -4.53 4.36 -0.59
CA ALA A 74 -3.12 4.03 -0.80
C ALA A 74 -2.47 3.49 0.47
N ALA A 75 -2.74 4.12 1.62
CA ALA A 75 -2.30 3.65 2.92
C ALA A 75 -2.85 2.25 3.23
N ARG A 76 -4.15 2.02 3.01
CA ARG A 76 -4.76 0.70 3.21
C ARG A 76 -4.12 -0.35 2.31
N GLY A 77 -3.99 -0.07 1.01
CA GLY A 77 -3.39 -1.00 0.06
C GLY A 77 -1.96 -1.39 0.45
N LEU A 78 -1.12 -0.41 0.80
CA LEU A 78 0.24 -0.67 1.27
C LEU A 78 0.27 -1.49 2.57
N LEU A 79 -0.53 -1.13 3.57
CA LEU A 79 -0.57 -1.90 4.82
C LEU A 79 -1.03 -3.35 4.57
N THR A 80 -2.05 -3.55 3.73
CA THR A 80 -2.52 -4.89 3.35
C THR A 80 -1.46 -5.70 2.60
N LEU A 81 -0.74 -5.11 1.63
CA LEU A 81 0.34 -5.78 0.90
C LEU A 81 1.42 -6.35 1.82
N TYR A 82 1.69 -5.65 2.93
CA TYR A 82 2.71 -6.05 3.90
C TYR A 82 2.13 -6.75 5.14
N GLY A 83 0.84 -7.13 5.12
CA GLY A 83 0.19 -7.84 6.23
C GLY A 83 0.14 -7.03 7.53
N LEU A 84 0.13 -5.71 7.44
CA LEU A 84 0.03 -4.77 8.55
C LEU A 84 -1.46 -4.41 8.81
N PRO A 85 -1.82 -4.08 10.06
CA PRO A 85 -3.19 -3.71 10.40
C PRO A 85 -3.63 -2.47 9.59
N ALA A 86 -4.72 -2.65 8.84
CA ALA A 86 -5.30 -1.64 7.95
C ALA A 86 -6.79 -1.42 8.24
N ASP A 87 -7.25 -1.78 9.44
CA ASP A 87 -8.67 -1.81 9.80
C ASP A 87 -9.30 -0.41 9.68
N PRO A 88 -10.23 -0.20 8.75
CA PRO A 88 -10.91 1.09 8.60
C PRO A 88 -11.81 1.42 9.79
N ALA A 89 -12.15 0.46 10.65
CA ALA A 89 -12.97 0.65 11.84
C ALA A 89 -12.17 1.13 13.06
N ASP A 90 -10.83 1.08 13.03
CA ASP A 90 -9.98 1.65 14.07
C ASP A 90 -9.74 3.14 13.79
N PRO A 91 -10.29 4.08 14.59
CA PRO A 91 -10.09 5.52 14.42
C PRO A 91 -8.61 5.96 14.52
N GLN A 92 -7.76 5.12 15.13
CA GLN A 92 -6.33 5.34 15.26
C GLN A 92 -5.51 4.66 14.15
N ALA A 93 -6.16 3.93 13.24
CA ALA A 93 -5.48 3.29 12.13
C ALA A 93 -4.63 4.30 11.36
N MET A 94 -3.39 3.91 11.06
CA MET A 94 -2.43 4.74 10.33
C MET A 94 -3.03 5.27 9.02
N ALA A 95 -3.88 4.47 8.37
CA ALA A 95 -4.61 4.82 7.16
C ALA A 95 -5.64 5.95 7.32
N ILE A 96 -6.18 6.19 8.51
CA ILE A 96 -7.10 7.31 8.75
C ILE A 96 -6.31 8.61 8.93
N ARG A 97 -5.14 8.54 9.59
CA ARG A 97 -4.34 9.73 9.90
C ARG A 97 -3.75 10.42 8.66
N VAL A 98 -3.48 9.68 7.59
CA VAL A 98 -3.02 10.27 6.32
C VAL A 98 -4.09 11.11 5.62
N THR A 99 -5.36 10.98 6.00
CA THR A 99 -6.46 11.76 5.39
C THR A 99 -6.51 13.22 5.85
N SER A 100 -5.70 13.60 6.85
CA SER A 100 -5.68 14.97 7.37
C SER A 100 -5.42 16.00 6.26
N SER A 101 -6.13 17.14 6.30
CA SER A 101 -5.86 18.29 5.45
C SER A 101 -4.65 19.12 5.93
N ASP A 102 -4.19 18.89 7.17
CA ASP A 102 -2.98 19.50 7.71
C ASP A 102 -1.75 18.83 7.09
N ALA A 103 -0.93 19.64 6.39
CA ALA A 103 0.23 19.17 5.67
C ALA A 103 1.21 18.40 6.58
N ALA A 104 1.51 18.96 7.75
CA ALA A 104 2.45 18.35 8.67
C ALA A 104 1.93 17.04 9.29
N ARG A 105 0.61 16.96 9.52
CA ARG A 105 0.00 15.76 10.13
C ARG A 105 -0.05 14.58 9.17
N HIS A 106 -0.39 14.80 7.89
CA HIS A 106 -0.38 13.70 6.93
C HIS A 106 1.05 13.28 6.56
N ASP A 107 2.00 14.21 6.47
CA ASP A 107 3.43 13.89 6.26
C ASP A 107 3.98 12.96 7.34
N HIS A 108 3.65 13.24 8.61
CA HIS A 108 4.05 12.39 9.72
C HIS A 108 3.40 11.00 9.63
N ALA A 109 2.09 10.93 9.36
CA ALA A 109 1.38 9.66 9.20
C ALA A 109 1.94 8.83 8.03
N ARG A 110 2.29 9.48 6.92
CA ARG A 110 2.97 8.87 5.77
C ARG A 110 4.31 8.27 6.17
N GLN A 111 5.14 9.02 6.91
CA GLN A 111 6.44 8.52 7.39
C GLN A 111 6.29 7.29 8.28
N GLU A 112 5.28 7.26 9.15
CA GLU A 112 5.01 6.08 9.99
C GLU A 112 4.63 4.85 9.15
N ILE A 113 3.77 5.01 8.13
CA ILE A 113 3.40 3.93 7.21
C ILE A 113 4.65 3.37 6.52
N LEU A 114 5.49 4.24 5.97
CA LEU A 114 6.72 3.83 5.31
C LEU A 114 7.71 3.14 6.27
N ALA A 115 7.81 3.62 7.51
CA ALA A 115 8.64 3.00 8.54
C ALA A 115 8.14 1.60 8.92
N ALA A 116 6.83 1.42 9.06
CA ALA A 116 6.23 0.12 9.36
C ALA A 116 6.47 -0.89 8.23
N ILE A 117 6.30 -0.48 6.97
CA ILE A 117 6.57 -1.30 5.78
C ILE A 117 8.05 -1.69 5.69
N ALA A 118 8.95 -0.73 5.90
CA ALA A 118 10.39 -0.98 5.90
C ALA A 118 10.80 -1.97 7.00
N GLY A 119 10.25 -1.81 8.21
CA GLY A 119 10.46 -2.73 9.32
C GLY A 119 9.96 -4.14 9.01
N ARG A 120 8.76 -4.27 8.43
CA ARG A 120 8.19 -5.56 8.01
C ARG A 120 9.06 -6.27 6.98
N THR A 121 9.48 -5.54 5.95
CA THR A 121 10.36 -6.07 4.89
C THR A 121 11.72 -6.52 5.46
N ALA A 122 12.28 -5.76 6.42
CA ALA A 122 13.53 -6.14 7.08
C ALA A 122 13.39 -7.44 7.88
N VAL A 123 12.30 -7.61 8.65
CA VAL A 123 11.99 -8.84 9.41
C VAL A 123 11.84 -10.04 8.46
N GLU A 124 11.17 -9.86 7.33
CA GLU A 124 11.01 -10.93 6.34
C GLU A 124 12.34 -11.33 5.72
N ARG A 125 13.18 -10.36 5.33
CA ARG A 125 14.51 -10.65 4.82
C ARG A 125 15.36 -11.43 5.82
N LEU A 126 15.33 -11.08 7.11
CA LEU A 126 16.05 -11.80 8.16
C LEU A 126 15.52 -13.21 8.39
N ARG A 127 14.21 -13.44 8.17
CA ARG A 127 13.59 -14.77 8.25
C ARG A 127 13.96 -15.67 7.06
N HIS A 128 14.18 -15.08 5.89
CA HIS A 128 14.51 -15.81 4.65
C HIS A 128 16.03 -15.92 4.42
N SER A 129 16.87 -15.06 5.03
CA SER A 129 18.34 -15.17 4.95
C SER A 129 18.89 -16.08 6.06
N ASP A 130 18.74 -17.38 5.85
CA ASP A 130 19.53 -18.48 6.44
C ASP A 130 19.56 -18.65 7.98
N SER A 131 19.85 -19.88 8.39
CA SER A 131 19.84 -20.46 9.75
C SER A 131 20.48 -19.64 10.89
N ARG A 132 21.31 -18.64 10.59
CA ARG A 132 21.88 -17.67 11.56
C ARG A 132 20.91 -16.53 11.94
N GLY A 133 20.04 -16.09 11.03
CA GLY A 133 19.04 -15.05 11.30
C GLY A 133 17.97 -15.48 12.30
N ALA A 134 17.58 -16.77 12.28
CA ALA A 134 16.64 -17.37 13.22
C ALA A 134 17.17 -17.45 14.67
N ALA A 135 18.49 -17.41 14.87
CA ALA A 135 19.10 -17.35 16.20
C ALA A 135 19.07 -15.93 16.77
N LEU A 136 19.33 -14.91 15.92
CA LEU A 136 19.25 -13.50 16.29
C LEU A 136 17.82 -13.05 16.55
N LEU A 137 16.85 -13.51 15.76
CA LEU A 137 15.43 -13.25 15.99
C LEU A 137 14.96 -13.87 17.31
N ARG A 138 15.40 -15.09 17.64
CA ARG A 138 15.10 -15.73 18.93
C ARG A 138 15.75 -15.03 20.11
N ALA A 139 17.00 -14.58 19.98
CA ALA A 139 17.68 -13.81 21.01
C ALA A 139 16.98 -12.46 21.25
N PHE A 140 16.63 -11.74 20.19
CA PHE A 140 15.93 -10.45 20.29
C PHE A 140 14.53 -10.58 20.91
N LEU A 141 13.73 -11.58 20.50
CA LEU A 141 12.41 -11.81 21.09
C LEU A 141 12.46 -12.30 22.54
N HIS A 142 13.54 -13.00 22.95
CA HIS A 142 13.78 -13.34 24.36
C HIS A 142 14.21 -12.14 25.20
N THR A 143 15.00 -11.21 24.64
CA THR A 143 15.41 -9.98 25.33
C THR A 143 14.25 -9.01 25.49
N VAL A 144 13.30 -8.96 24.55
CA VAL A 144 12.11 -8.09 24.63
C VAL A 144 10.98 -8.70 25.48
N SER A 145 10.93 -10.03 25.62
CA SER A 145 9.96 -10.73 26.49
C SER A 145 10.51 -11.05 27.89
N GLY A 146 11.68 -10.52 28.23
CA GLY A 146 12.40 -10.79 29.47
C GLY A 146 12.84 -9.51 30.18
N ASP A 147 11.87 -8.71 30.61
CA ASP A 147 11.80 -7.96 31.89
C ASP A 147 10.40 -7.37 32.05
#